data_AF-A0A506PE71-F1
#
_entry.id   AF-A0A506PE71-F1
#
_cell.length_a   1.000
_cell.length_b   1.000
_cell.length_c   1.000
_cell.angle_alpha   90.00
_cell.angle_beta   90.00
_cell.angle_gamma   90.00
#
_symmetry.space_group_name_H-M   'P 1'
#
loop_
_entity.id
_entity.type
_entity.pdbx_description
1 polymer ?
#
loop_
_entity_poly.entity_id
_entity_poly.type
_entity_poly.pdbx_seq_one_letter_code
_entity_poly.pdbx_strand_id
1 'polypeptide(L)'
;MSLKINHSLSLSNPDTNAINTKQKIALAIGLVGLFILVLALLNMNMPNKPLVLTTSLILLTLGIVWFSNQAYLNKLEGIKNDGVWFKSISNRGVLGYLTGVALTAFYIVLYFYPQYLGLGKNGAENTGLVAFFDPLSKLLSGNPASQWFVYGTLYTLAILGFGYKFILKYRHSKYQQLRTISVMFFQLGFAFLIPELMARLNSDSFKLPYYDLKNIWPLNYYNFEKYRVDEFISAGNIGIALLIFGVASIFVITPYLTYKYGKRWYCSWVCGCGGLAETAGDAFRHLSDKRQFAWKVERWVIHSVLVFVVLMTTAVIYSYLGVDNTKYWLTKPVFLTLVAVLLTLVFAGTMIFKRHELGKDAKLGAIGYFVIIMALIGLHVFSDGSKLFLFEKETLRTTYGFLIGSIFSGVIGTGFYPIFGNRVWCRMGCPLAAILGFQQRMFSKFRITTNGGQCISCGNCSTYCEMGIDVRAYAQKGENIVRSSCVGCGICSAVCPRGVLKLENDSLKNRINPKEILLGNDVNLMNFLNKNK
;
A
#
# COMPACT_ATOMS: atom_id res chain seq x y z
N MET A 1 22.50 -7.14 -30.21
CA MET A 1 22.80 -8.58 -30.15
C MET A 1 23.82 -8.79 -29.04
N SER A 2 23.50 -9.55 -27.98
CA SER A 2 24.43 -9.76 -26.86
C SER A 2 25.43 -10.84 -27.23
N LEU A 3 26.71 -10.49 -27.41
CA LEU A 3 27.82 -11.38 -27.74
C LEU A 3 28.32 -12.16 -26.51
N LYS A 4 27.41 -12.77 -25.74
CA LYS A 4 27.80 -13.77 -24.73
C LYS A 4 27.25 -15.12 -25.15
N ILE A 5 28.16 -15.97 -25.63
CA ILE A 5 27.92 -17.38 -25.91
C ILE A 5 27.60 -18.06 -24.57
N ASN A 6 26.37 -18.55 -24.42
CA ASN A 6 26.02 -19.41 -23.30
C ASN A 6 26.65 -20.79 -23.58
N HIS A 7 27.67 -21.18 -22.80
CA HIS A 7 28.39 -22.44 -22.95
C HIS A 7 27.56 -23.69 -22.58
N SER A 8 26.33 -23.52 -22.10
CA SER A 8 25.43 -24.62 -21.79
C SER A 8 24.07 -24.39 -22.45
N LEU A 9 23.66 -25.39 -23.22
CA LEU A 9 22.33 -25.52 -23.83
C LEU A 9 21.32 -26.15 -22.86
N SER A 10 21.71 -26.46 -21.62
CA SER A 10 20.78 -27.02 -20.65
C SER A 10 19.76 -25.96 -20.23
N LEU A 11 18.47 -26.30 -20.31
CA LEU A 11 17.36 -25.49 -19.79
C LEU A 11 17.48 -25.25 -18.27
N SER A 12 18.27 -26.09 -17.60
CA SER A 12 18.56 -26.08 -16.17
C SER A 12 19.99 -25.65 -15.89
N ASN A 13 20.47 -24.55 -16.49
CA ASN A 13 21.84 -24.09 -16.28
C ASN A 13 22.01 -23.48 -14.86
N PRO A 14 22.55 -24.23 -13.87
CA PRO A 14 22.56 -23.81 -12.47
C PRO A 14 23.54 -22.65 -12.24
N ASP A 15 24.56 -22.55 -13.09
CA ASP A 15 25.70 -21.65 -12.95
C ASP A 15 25.41 -20.20 -13.37
N THR A 16 24.26 -19.94 -13.98
CA THR A 16 23.88 -18.60 -14.47
C THR A 16 23.31 -17.67 -13.38
N ASN A 17 23.14 -18.17 -12.16
CA ASN A 17 22.57 -17.41 -11.05
C ASN A 17 23.61 -16.71 -10.15
N ALA A 18 24.91 -16.88 -10.44
CA ALA A 18 25.97 -16.25 -9.65
C ALA A 18 26.06 -14.74 -9.88
N ILE A 19 26.24 -13.99 -8.80
CA ILE A 19 26.43 -12.54 -8.82
C ILE A 19 27.80 -12.24 -9.44
N ASN A 20 27.85 -11.41 -10.48
CA ASN A 20 29.11 -11.07 -11.15
C ASN A 20 30.00 -10.13 -10.31
N THR A 21 31.29 -10.02 -10.63
CA THR A 21 32.24 -9.19 -9.86
C THR A 21 31.81 -7.74 -9.73
N LYS A 22 31.26 -7.13 -10.79
CA LYS A 22 30.76 -5.75 -10.76
C LYS A 22 29.57 -5.60 -9.81
N GLN A 23 28.67 -6.58 -9.77
CA GLN A 23 27.55 -6.62 -8.84
C GLN A 23 28.02 -6.85 -7.40
N LYS A 24 29.07 -7.65 -7.18
CA LYS A 24 29.69 -7.82 -5.85
C LYS A 24 30.28 -6.49 -5.35
N ILE A 25 31.00 -5.76 -6.21
CA ILE A 25 31.54 -4.43 -5.88
C ILE A 25 30.40 -3.46 -5.57
N ALA A 26 29.36 -3.40 -6.41
CA ALA A 26 28.20 -2.54 -6.18
C ALA A 26 27.49 -2.88 -4.85
N LEU A 27 27.37 -4.17 -4.52
CA LEU A 27 26.82 -4.63 -3.24
C LEU A 27 27.72 -4.19 -2.07
N ALA A 28 29.03 -4.35 -2.17
CA ALA A 28 29.97 -3.91 -1.14
C ALA A 28 29.88 -2.41 -0.88
N ILE A 29 29.81 -1.59 -1.94
CA ILE A 29 29.61 -0.13 -1.82
C ILE A 29 28.33 0.20 -1.06
N GLY A 30 27.21 -0.45 -1.43
CA GLY A 30 25.94 -0.26 -0.72
C GLY A 30 26.01 -0.72 0.75
N LEU A 31 26.70 -1.83 1.03
CA LEU A 31 26.91 -2.34 2.38
C LEU A 31 27.77 -1.41 3.24
N VAL A 32 28.77 -0.74 2.66
CA VAL A 32 29.55 0.30 3.37
C VAL A 32 28.64 1.46 3.76
N GLY A 33 27.79 1.93 2.84
CA GLY A 33 26.80 2.96 3.15
C GLY A 33 25.85 2.56 4.29
N LEU A 34 25.34 1.32 4.25
CA LEU A 34 24.50 0.77 5.31
C LEU A 34 25.25 0.62 6.65
N PHE A 35 26.50 0.18 6.59
CA PHE A 35 27.35 0.00 7.77
C PHE A 35 27.55 1.33 8.51
N ILE A 36 27.76 2.44 7.79
CA ILE A 36 27.84 3.78 8.40
C ILE A 36 26.55 4.10 9.19
N LEU A 37 25.37 3.77 8.67
CA LEU A 37 24.10 3.97 9.40
C LEU A 37 24.01 3.09 10.65
N VAL A 38 24.53 1.86 10.59
CA VAL A 38 24.60 0.96 11.76
C VAL A 38 25.55 1.52 12.82
N LEU A 39 26.71 2.05 12.44
CA LEU A 39 27.62 2.70 13.39
C LEU A 39 26.98 3.93 14.05
N ALA A 40 26.24 4.73 13.27
CA ALA A 40 25.45 5.83 13.80
C ALA A 40 24.36 5.35 14.78
N LEU A 41 23.69 4.24 14.49
CA LEU A 41 22.71 3.62 15.40
C LEU A 41 23.36 3.16 16.72
N LEU A 42 24.61 2.67 16.67
CA LEU A 42 25.40 2.30 17.86
C LEU A 42 26.01 3.51 18.58
N ASN A 43 25.62 4.74 18.21
CA ASN A 43 26.04 5.99 18.84
C ASN A 43 27.56 6.23 18.78
N MET A 44 28.23 5.71 17.75
CA MET A 44 29.65 5.99 17.53
C MET A 44 29.85 7.44 17.08
N ASN A 45 30.84 8.12 17.67
CA ASN A 45 31.09 9.52 17.35
C ASN A 45 31.68 9.65 15.93
N MET A 46 31.01 10.44 15.08
CA MET A 46 31.39 10.62 13.68
C MET A 46 31.89 12.06 13.46
N PRO A 47 33.11 12.24 12.89
CA PRO A 47 33.58 13.56 12.51
C PRO A 47 32.70 14.10 11.36
N ASN A 48 32.32 15.38 11.43
CA ASN A 48 31.55 16.06 10.38
C ASN A 48 30.28 15.27 9.91
N LYS A 49 29.30 15.15 10.82
CA LYS A 49 28.02 14.44 10.57
C LYS A 49 27.37 14.73 9.20
N PRO A 50 27.28 15.98 8.71
CA PRO A 50 26.68 16.27 7.40
C PRO A 50 27.38 15.55 6.23
N LEU A 51 28.71 15.56 6.19
CA LEU A 51 29.49 14.96 5.12
C LEU A 51 29.38 13.43 5.16
N VAL A 52 29.48 12.84 6.35
CA VAL A 52 29.41 11.38 6.53
C VAL A 52 28.00 10.85 6.20
N LEU A 53 26.94 11.56 6.62
CA LEU A 53 25.56 11.22 6.25
C LEU A 53 25.36 11.26 4.74
N THR A 54 25.77 12.36 4.09
CA THR A 54 25.63 12.52 2.64
C THR A 54 26.39 11.41 1.90
N THR A 55 27.60 11.10 2.35
CA THR A 55 28.40 9.99 1.81
C THR A 55 27.68 8.65 1.96
N SER A 56 27.12 8.35 3.13
CA SER A 56 26.36 7.11 3.36
C SER A 56 25.15 6.98 2.40
N LEU A 57 24.36 8.03 2.25
CA LEU A 57 23.20 8.04 1.35
C LEU A 57 23.59 7.91 -0.13
N ILE A 58 24.70 8.55 -0.53
CA ILE A 58 25.25 8.41 -1.89
C ILE A 58 25.74 6.98 -2.14
N LEU A 59 26.49 6.38 -1.21
CA LEU A 59 26.99 5.02 -1.34
C LEU A 59 25.84 4.00 -1.46
N LEU A 60 24.78 4.15 -0.65
CA LEU A 60 23.57 3.34 -0.76
C LEU A 60 22.93 3.46 -2.15
N THR A 61 22.72 4.69 -2.60
CA THR A 61 22.07 4.97 -3.90
C THR A 61 22.92 4.45 -5.07
N LEU A 62 24.23 4.72 -5.04
CA LEU A 62 25.17 4.30 -6.08
C LEU A 62 25.30 2.76 -6.12
N GLY A 63 25.34 2.10 -4.97
CA GLY A 63 25.33 0.64 -4.88
C GLY A 63 24.07 0.04 -5.53
N ILE A 64 22.88 0.57 -5.22
CA ILE A 64 21.61 0.11 -5.79
C ILE A 64 21.56 0.34 -7.30
N VAL A 65 21.91 1.54 -7.77
CA VAL A 65 21.88 1.92 -9.19
C VAL A 65 22.86 1.08 -9.99
N TRP A 66 24.11 0.97 -9.53
CA TRP A 66 25.13 0.20 -10.23
C TRP A 66 24.79 -1.29 -10.27
N PHE A 67 24.32 -1.87 -9.16
CA PHE A 67 23.86 -3.26 -9.14
C PHE A 67 22.73 -3.48 -10.15
N SER A 68 21.75 -2.57 -10.19
CA SER A 68 20.59 -2.66 -11.07
C SER A 68 20.97 -2.57 -12.54
N ASN A 69 21.89 -1.67 -12.89
CA ASN A 69 22.44 -1.56 -14.24
C ASN A 69 23.05 -2.87 -14.72
N GLN A 70 23.91 -3.48 -13.88
CA GLN A 70 24.55 -4.75 -14.23
C GLN A 70 23.56 -5.92 -14.28
N ALA A 71 22.51 -5.88 -13.46
CA ALA A 71 21.49 -6.93 -13.41
C ALA A 71 20.58 -6.95 -14.65
N TYR A 72 20.25 -5.79 -15.23
CA TYR A 72 19.19 -5.68 -16.23
C TYR A 72 19.64 -5.14 -17.59
N LEU A 73 20.59 -4.19 -17.68
CA LEU A 73 20.97 -3.59 -18.97
C LEU A 73 21.66 -4.59 -19.90
N ASN A 74 22.39 -5.56 -19.35
CA ASN A 74 23.09 -6.59 -20.12
C ASN A 74 22.18 -7.75 -20.59
N LYS A 75 20.88 -7.72 -20.25
CA LYS A 75 19.89 -8.76 -20.59
C LYS A 75 18.91 -8.25 -21.63
N LEU A 76 18.39 -9.16 -22.46
CA LEU A 76 17.24 -8.86 -23.34
C LEU A 76 16.05 -8.38 -22.51
N GLU A 77 15.26 -7.50 -23.11
CA GLU A 77 14.05 -6.95 -22.52
C GLU A 77 12.98 -8.03 -22.32
N GLY A 78 12.13 -7.83 -21.32
CA GLY A 78 11.02 -8.73 -21.02
C GLY A 78 10.98 -9.12 -19.54
N ILE A 79 9.89 -9.76 -19.13
CA ILE A 79 9.70 -10.18 -17.75
C ILE A 79 10.36 -11.54 -17.56
N LYS A 80 11.46 -11.53 -16.81
CA LYS A 80 12.24 -12.72 -16.48
C LYS A 80 12.10 -13.04 -15.00
N ASN A 81 12.26 -14.32 -14.68
CA ASN A 81 12.22 -14.76 -13.29
C ASN A 81 13.52 -14.48 -12.54
N ASP A 82 14.67 -14.53 -13.23
CA ASP A 82 15.99 -14.33 -12.63
C ASP A 82 16.25 -15.21 -11.39
N GLY A 83 15.70 -16.43 -11.38
CA GLY A 83 15.92 -17.44 -10.35
C GLY A 83 15.41 -17.05 -8.96
N VAL A 84 14.37 -16.22 -8.84
CA VAL A 84 13.89 -15.75 -7.51
C VAL A 84 13.43 -16.91 -6.60
N TRP A 85 13.01 -18.03 -7.16
CA TRP A 85 12.65 -19.23 -6.40
C TRP A 85 13.84 -19.97 -5.80
N PHE A 86 15.07 -19.72 -6.27
CA PHE A 86 16.26 -20.39 -5.76
C PHE A 86 17.04 -19.55 -4.74
N LYS A 87 16.68 -18.27 -4.58
CA LYS A 87 17.37 -17.35 -3.66
C LYS A 87 16.81 -17.51 -2.26
N SER A 88 17.69 -17.76 -1.28
CA SER A 88 17.33 -17.91 0.14
C SER A 88 16.51 -16.72 0.68
N ILE A 89 16.78 -15.49 0.22
CA ILE A 89 16.02 -14.32 0.64
C ILE A 89 14.56 -14.33 0.15
N SER A 90 14.28 -14.83 -1.06
CA SER A 90 12.96 -14.73 -1.70
C SER A 90 12.19 -16.04 -1.79
N ASN A 91 12.73 -17.16 -1.32
CA ASN A 91 12.06 -18.47 -1.30
C ASN A 91 11.80 -18.99 0.13
N ARG A 92 11.49 -18.11 1.09
CA ARG A 92 11.30 -18.48 2.51
C ARG A 92 12.50 -19.25 3.10
N GLY A 93 13.71 -18.94 2.64
CA GLY A 93 14.94 -19.47 3.23
C GLY A 93 15.35 -18.69 4.48
N VAL A 94 16.44 -19.11 5.11
CA VAL A 94 16.96 -18.49 6.35
C VAL A 94 17.15 -16.97 6.20
N LEU A 95 17.71 -16.50 5.09
CA LEU A 95 17.90 -15.06 4.85
C LEU A 95 16.56 -14.32 4.73
N GLY A 96 15.52 -14.96 4.19
CA GLY A 96 14.18 -14.39 4.12
C GLY A 96 13.58 -14.21 5.51
N TYR A 97 13.65 -15.22 6.37
CA TYR A 97 13.19 -15.14 7.76
C TYR A 97 13.97 -14.13 8.57
N LEU A 98 15.31 -14.12 8.49
CA LEU A 98 16.16 -13.14 9.17
C LEU A 98 15.82 -11.72 8.75
N THR A 99 15.62 -11.48 7.44
CA THR A 99 15.18 -10.17 6.93
C THR A 99 13.81 -9.80 7.49
N GLY A 100 12.87 -10.74 7.53
CA GLY A 100 11.53 -10.49 8.06
C GLY A 100 11.53 -10.16 9.56
N VAL A 101 12.34 -10.87 10.34
CA VAL A 101 12.55 -10.59 11.78
C VAL A 101 13.22 -9.22 11.96
N ALA A 102 14.27 -8.91 11.20
CA ALA A 102 14.96 -7.63 11.29
C ALA A 102 14.05 -6.44 10.95
N LEU A 103 13.26 -6.55 9.87
CA LEU A 103 12.28 -5.53 9.51
C LEU A 103 11.19 -5.41 10.59
N THR A 104 10.67 -6.53 11.09
CA THR A 104 9.67 -6.53 12.17
C THR A 104 10.20 -5.83 13.42
N ALA A 105 11.42 -6.19 13.86
CA ALA A 105 12.08 -5.58 15.01
C ALA A 105 12.30 -4.07 14.79
N PHE A 106 12.73 -3.66 13.60
CA PHE A 106 12.89 -2.25 13.26
C PHE A 106 11.57 -1.48 13.41
N TYR A 107 10.44 -2.00 12.92
CA TYR A 107 9.15 -1.33 13.08
C TYR A 107 8.64 -1.31 14.53
N ILE A 108 8.89 -2.36 15.31
CA ILE A 108 8.58 -2.37 16.74
C ILE A 108 9.35 -1.25 17.45
N VAL A 109 10.64 -1.13 17.18
CA VAL A 109 11.48 -0.07 17.74
C VAL A 109 11.03 1.32 17.27
N LEU A 110 10.74 1.47 15.97
CA LEU A 110 10.30 2.73 15.37
C LEU A 110 9.01 3.28 16.03
N TYR A 111 8.02 2.42 16.27
CA TYR A 111 6.72 2.83 16.81
C TYR A 111 6.70 2.92 18.34
N PHE A 112 7.32 1.98 19.05
CA PHE A 112 7.16 1.84 20.50
C PHE A 112 8.37 2.28 21.31
N TYR A 113 9.56 2.18 20.73
CA TYR A 113 10.81 2.45 21.44
C TYR A 113 11.75 3.37 20.65
N PRO A 114 11.26 4.54 20.16
CA PRO A 114 12.06 5.43 19.32
C PRO A 114 13.32 5.95 20.03
N GLN A 115 13.38 5.90 21.36
CA GLN A 115 14.60 6.19 22.12
C GLN A 115 15.79 5.30 21.74
N TYR A 116 15.57 4.05 21.29
CA TYR A 116 16.64 3.18 20.83
C TYR A 116 17.18 3.56 19.44
N LEU A 117 16.42 4.37 18.69
CA LEU A 117 16.95 5.03 17.48
C LEU A 117 17.72 6.31 17.83
N GLY A 118 17.63 6.76 19.08
CA GLY A 118 18.27 7.98 19.59
C GLY A 118 17.38 9.21 19.62
N LEU A 119 16.04 9.05 19.60
CA LEU A 119 15.13 10.17 19.82
C LEU A 119 15.23 10.68 21.27
N GLY A 120 15.50 11.98 21.44
CA GLY A 120 15.49 12.63 22.76
C GLY A 120 14.08 12.68 23.37
N LYS A 121 13.97 12.50 24.68
CA LYS A 121 12.71 12.67 25.44
C LYS A 121 12.77 13.93 26.30
N ASN A 122 11.63 14.61 26.46
CA ASN A 122 11.46 15.76 27.37
C ASN A 122 12.49 16.89 27.16
N GLY A 123 12.82 17.21 25.90
CA GLY A 123 13.77 18.27 25.56
C GLY A 123 15.24 17.86 25.62
N ALA A 124 15.55 16.59 25.90
CA ALA A 124 16.90 16.07 25.74
C ALA A 124 17.32 16.10 24.26
N GLU A 125 18.63 16.27 24.02
CA GLU A 125 19.17 16.23 22.66
C GLU A 125 19.04 14.84 22.03
N ASN A 126 18.89 14.82 20.71
CA ASN A 126 18.93 13.58 19.94
C ASN A 126 20.32 12.93 20.06
N THR A 127 20.34 11.61 20.02
CA THR A 127 21.55 10.78 19.97
C THR A 127 21.46 9.79 18.80
N GLY A 128 22.50 8.98 18.61
CA GLY A 128 22.50 7.84 17.70
C GLY A 128 22.09 8.16 16.26
N LEU A 129 21.20 7.33 15.71
CA LEU A 129 20.74 7.44 14.33
C LEU A 129 19.90 8.69 14.09
N VAL A 130 19.04 9.09 15.04
CA VAL A 130 18.21 10.29 14.88
C VAL A 130 19.09 11.54 14.82
N ALA A 131 20.06 11.69 15.74
CA ALA A 131 20.99 12.82 15.73
C ALA A 131 21.84 12.88 14.47
N PHE A 132 22.14 11.72 13.87
CA PHE A 132 22.90 11.65 12.64
C PHE A 132 22.15 12.30 11.46
N PHE A 133 20.82 12.29 11.47
CA PHE A 133 19.96 12.93 10.46
C PHE A 133 19.60 14.40 10.78
N ASP A 134 19.95 14.93 11.96
CA ASP A 134 19.67 16.31 12.33
C ASP A 134 20.11 17.34 11.28
N PRO A 135 21.33 17.25 10.67
CA PRO A 135 21.74 18.24 9.67
C PRO A 135 20.81 18.29 8.45
N LEU A 136 20.36 17.13 7.97
CA LEU A 136 19.46 17.05 6.82
C LEU A 136 18.04 17.51 7.19
N SER A 137 17.56 17.17 8.38
CA SER A 137 16.25 17.64 8.88
C SER A 137 16.25 19.15 9.04
N LYS A 138 17.26 19.72 9.71
CA LYS A 138 17.39 21.17 9.88
C LYS A 138 17.48 21.91 8.54
N LEU A 139 18.11 21.32 7.53
CA LEU A 139 18.17 21.89 6.19
C LEU A 139 16.78 21.94 5.50
N LEU A 140 15.98 20.88 5.62
CA LEU A 140 14.68 20.77 4.95
C LEU A 140 13.55 21.44 5.74
N SER A 141 13.35 21.02 6.99
CA SER A 141 12.23 21.41 7.84
C SER A 141 12.53 22.52 8.83
N GLY A 142 13.81 22.84 9.05
CA GLY A 142 14.23 23.78 10.11
C GLY A 142 14.24 23.18 11.52
N ASN A 143 13.72 21.95 11.69
CA ASN A 143 13.59 21.30 12.99
C ASN A 143 14.63 20.17 13.18
N PRO A 144 14.97 19.79 14.43
CA PRO A 144 15.69 18.56 14.71
C PRO A 144 14.99 17.33 14.10
N ALA A 145 15.76 16.31 13.75
CA ALA A 145 15.20 15.11 13.14
C ALA A 145 14.30 14.37 14.13
N SER A 146 13.21 13.80 13.60
CA SER A 146 12.39 12.82 14.31
C SER A 146 12.68 11.42 13.77
N GLN A 147 12.23 10.40 14.49
CA GLN A 147 12.22 9.02 13.99
C GLN A 147 11.45 8.88 12.66
N TRP A 148 10.41 9.69 12.47
CA TRP A 148 9.63 9.72 11.22
C TRP A 148 10.39 10.38 10.08
N PHE A 149 11.21 11.39 10.36
CA PHE A 149 12.10 12.00 9.36
C PHE A 149 13.15 10.99 8.87
N VAL A 150 13.80 10.28 9.80
CA VAL A 150 14.77 9.21 9.46
C VAL A 150 14.10 8.14 8.60
N TYR A 151 12.96 7.62 9.07
CA TYR A 151 12.17 6.64 8.35
C TYR A 151 11.76 7.16 6.96
N GLY A 152 11.20 8.37 6.87
CA GLY A 152 10.75 8.99 5.63
C GLY A 152 11.88 9.17 4.62
N THR A 153 13.07 9.55 5.09
CA THR A 153 14.27 9.69 4.24
C THR A 153 14.71 8.33 3.69
N LEU A 154 14.89 7.33 4.55
CA LEU A 154 15.32 5.98 4.14
C LEU A 154 14.27 5.28 3.26
N TYR A 155 12.99 5.47 3.58
CA TYR A 155 11.87 4.95 2.80
C TYR A 155 11.81 5.58 1.40
N THR A 156 12.02 6.89 1.30
CA THR A 156 12.07 7.61 0.03
C THR A 156 13.28 7.15 -0.79
N LEU A 157 14.46 7.02 -0.18
CA LEU A 157 15.66 6.48 -0.85
C LEU A 157 15.39 5.05 -1.37
N ALA A 158 14.76 4.19 -0.58
CA ALA A 158 14.40 2.84 -1.01
C ALA A 158 13.44 2.85 -2.21
N ILE A 159 12.38 3.67 -2.18
CA ILE A 159 11.44 3.78 -3.31
C ILE A 159 12.13 4.33 -4.55
N LEU A 160 13.02 5.32 -4.43
CA LEU A 160 13.71 5.89 -5.59
C LEU A 160 14.73 4.90 -6.17
N GLY A 161 15.57 4.30 -5.33
CA GLY A 161 16.60 3.35 -5.76
C GLY A 161 16.01 2.06 -6.33
N PHE A 162 15.07 1.42 -5.62
CA PHE A 162 14.39 0.22 -6.12
C PHE A 162 13.34 0.54 -7.20
N GLY A 163 12.84 1.78 -7.27
CA GLY A 163 12.03 2.28 -8.37
C GLY A 163 12.83 2.35 -9.67
N TYR A 164 14.05 2.86 -9.62
CA TYR A 164 14.99 2.81 -10.75
C TYR A 164 15.27 1.37 -11.20
N LYS A 165 15.56 0.48 -10.25
CA LYS A 165 15.68 -0.97 -10.52
C LYS A 165 14.45 -1.53 -11.23
N PHE A 166 13.26 -1.17 -10.77
CA PHE A 166 12.00 -1.64 -11.34
C PHE A 166 11.80 -1.14 -12.78
N ILE A 167 12.12 0.13 -13.04
CA ILE A 167 12.07 0.73 -14.39
C ILE A 167 12.97 -0.04 -15.36
N LEU A 168 14.19 -0.39 -14.93
CA LEU A 168 15.11 -1.19 -15.75
C LEU A 168 14.59 -2.60 -16.03
N LYS A 169 14.03 -3.26 -15.01
CA LYS A 169 13.47 -4.62 -15.13
C LYS A 169 12.27 -4.65 -16.09
N TYR A 170 11.39 -3.65 -16.04
CA TYR A 170 10.16 -3.58 -16.84
C TYR A 170 10.26 -2.58 -18.00
N ARG A 171 11.47 -2.35 -18.55
CA ARG A 171 11.69 -1.32 -19.57
C ARG A 171 10.94 -1.51 -20.89
N HIS A 172 10.52 -2.73 -21.18
CA HIS A 172 9.67 -3.07 -22.34
C HIS A 172 8.24 -2.51 -22.23
N SER A 173 7.78 -2.12 -21.04
CA SER A 173 6.38 -1.74 -20.82
C SER A 173 6.25 -0.30 -20.33
N LYS A 174 5.82 0.60 -21.22
CA LYS A 174 5.56 2.02 -20.92
C LYS A 174 4.65 2.22 -19.70
N TYR A 175 3.60 1.39 -19.56
CA TYR A 175 2.71 1.45 -18.40
C TYR A 175 3.43 1.21 -17.07
N GLN A 176 4.41 0.29 -17.07
CA GLN A 176 5.18 -0.08 -15.87
C GLN A 176 6.17 1.03 -15.50
N GLN A 177 6.75 1.69 -16.50
CA GLN A 177 7.63 2.85 -16.30
C GLN A 177 6.85 4.04 -15.74
N LEU A 178 5.74 4.43 -16.40
CA LEU A 178 4.92 5.58 -15.99
C LEU A 178 4.36 5.44 -14.58
N ARG A 179 3.83 4.27 -14.22
CA ARG A 179 3.31 4.06 -12.86
C ARG A 179 4.41 4.13 -11.79
N THR A 180 5.62 3.64 -12.11
CA THR A 180 6.74 3.67 -11.16
C THR A 180 7.24 5.08 -10.96
N ILE A 181 7.36 5.86 -12.05
CA ILE A 181 7.66 7.29 -12.01
C ILE A 181 6.62 8.04 -11.17
N SER A 182 5.32 7.75 -11.38
CA SER A 182 4.24 8.34 -10.57
C SER A 182 4.44 8.08 -9.09
N VAL A 183 4.68 6.83 -8.69
CA VAL A 183 4.89 6.49 -7.28
C VAL A 183 6.12 7.17 -6.69
N MET A 184 7.23 7.21 -7.44
CA MET A 184 8.45 7.92 -7.03
C MET A 184 8.17 9.41 -6.82
N PHE A 185 7.41 10.03 -7.73
CA PHE A 185 7.01 11.43 -7.65
C PHE A 185 6.11 11.71 -6.44
N PHE A 186 5.07 10.91 -6.20
CA PHE A 186 4.20 11.10 -5.04
C PHE A 186 4.93 10.82 -3.72
N GLN A 187 5.85 9.87 -3.67
CA GLN A 187 6.66 9.62 -2.49
C GLN A 187 7.62 10.78 -2.22
N LEU A 188 8.41 11.20 -3.20
CA LEU A 188 9.41 12.26 -3.01
C LEU A 188 8.74 13.62 -2.81
N GLY A 189 7.79 13.98 -3.67
CA GLY A 189 7.11 15.27 -3.64
C GLY A 189 6.09 15.38 -2.52
N PHE A 190 5.01 14.60 -2.59
CA PHE A 190 3.84 14.79 -1.72
C PHE A 190 3.99 14.20 -0.32
N ALA A 191 4.77 13.12 -0.17
CA ALA A 191 4.92 12.45 1.12
C ALA A 191 6.13 12.94 1.93
N PHE A 192 7.18 13.39 1.25
CA PHE A 192 8.44 13.77 1.88
C PHE A 192 8.73 15.26 1.76
N LEU A 193 9.00 15.79 0.56
CA LEU A 193 9.44 17.18 0.41
C LEU A 193 8.37 18.20 0.82
N ILE A 194 7.13 18.07 0.34
CA ILE A 194 6.08 19.05 0.63
C ILE A 194 5.83 19.16 2.15
N PRO A 195 5.57 18.07 2.90
CA PRO A 195 5.34 18.17 4.33
C PRO A 195 6.55 18.71 5.12
N GLU A 196 7.78 18.32 4.75
CA GLU A 196 8.99 18.82 5.42
C GLU A 196 9.23 20.31 5.13
N LEU A 197 9.03 20.76 3.89
CA LEU A 197 9.12 22.18 3.54
C LEU A 197 7.98 23.00 4.16
N MET A 198 6.77 22.44 4.28
CA MET A 198 5.65 23.07 4.99
C MET A 198 5.98 23.29 6.46
N ALA A 199 6.69 22.35 7.11
CA ALA A 199 7.11 22.51 8.49
C ALA A 199 8.05 23.72 8.69
N ARG A 200 8.80 24.11 7.66
CA ARG A 200 9.67 25.30 7.68
C ARG A 200 8.90 26.62 7.61
N LEU A 201 7.66 26.61 7.14
CA LEU A 201 6.78 27.77 7.14
C LEU A 201 6.22 28.07 8.54
N ASN A 202 6.41 27.17 9.51
CA ASN A 202 5.93 27.37 10.86
C ASN A 202 6.76 28.43 11.60
N SER A 203 6.07 29.34 12.26
CA SER A 203 6.60 30.43 13.09
C SER A 203 5.87 30.48 14.43
N ASP A 204 6.24 31.41 15.31
CA ASP A 204 5.53 31.63 16.58
C ASP A 204 4.06 32.05 16.36
N SER A 205 3.76 32.69 15.23
CA SER A 205 2.42 33.19 14.88
C SER A 205 1.62 32.26 13.97
N PHE A 206 2.25 31.27 13.32
CA PHE A 206 1.60 30.36 12.40
C PHE A 206 2.16 28.94 12.56
N LYS A 207 1.30 27.97 12.89
CA LYS A 207 1.69 26.57 13.01
C LYS A 207 0.76 25.69 12.19
N LEU A 208 1.32 25.04 11.19
CA LEU A 208 0.67 24.05 10.36
C LEU A 208 1.19 22.64 10.73
N PRO A 209 0.29 21.70 11.06
CA PRO A 209 0.72 20.35 11.40
C PRO A 209 1.19 19.59 10.16
N TYR A 210 2.13 18.67 10.36
CA TYR A 210 2.62 17.77 9.31
C TYR A 210 1.45 17.04 8.65
N TYR A 211 1.24 17.22 7.35
CA TYR A 211 0.14 16.59 6.60
C TYR A 211 0.63 15.88 5.34
N ASP A 212 0.59 14.55 5.36
CA ASP A 212 0.85 13.74 4.17
C ASP A 212 -0.38 13.76 3.25
N LEU A 213 -0.30 14.59 2.20
CA LEU A 213 -1.35 14.80 1.20
C LEU A 213 -1.76 13.53 0.44
N LYS A 214 -0.91 12.49 0.40
CA LYS A 214 -1.28 11.21 -0.23
C LYS A 214 -2.03 10.27 0.71
N ASN A 215 -2.02 10.48 2.03
CA ASN A 215 -2.69 9.58 2.96
C ASN A 215 -4.15 9.97 3.12
N ILE A 216 -5.03 9.08 2.65
CA ILE A 216 -6.48 9.25 2.68
C ILE A 216 -7.04 8.40 3.82
N TRP A 217 -8.07 8.87 4.51
CA TRP A 217 -8.83 8.04 5.43
C TRP A 217 -9.32 6.77 4.71
N PRO A 218 -9.31 5.58 5.33
CA PRO A 218 -9.02 5.29 6.74
C PRO A 218 -7.55 5.16 7.15
N LEU A 219 -6.58 5.40 6.26
CA LEU A 219 -5.16 5.26 6.60
C LEU A 219 -4.62 6.41 7.44
N ASN A 220 -5.21 7.60 7.31
CA ASN A 220 -4.85 8.80 8.07
C ASN A 220 -5.94 9.16 9.09
N TYR A 221 -6.13 8.30 10.08
CA TYR A 221 -7.18 8.51 11.08
C TYR A 221 -6.87 9.68 12.03
N TYR A 222 -5.59 9.95 12.30
CA TYR A 222 -5.15 10.93 13.30
C TYR A 222 -5.52 12.36 12.87
N ASN A 223 -5.71 12.60 11.57
CA ASN A 223 -6.28 13.84 11.05
C ASN A 223 -7.62 14.25 11.68
N PHE A 224 -8.38 13.30 12.20
CA PHE A 224 -9.68 13.57 12.84
C PHE A 224 -9.59 13.55 14.37
N GLU A 225 -8.39 13.56 14.95
CA GLU A 225 -8.25 13.75 16.40
C GLU A 225 -8.37 15.22 16.77
N LYS A 226 -8.95 15.49 17.95
CA LYS A 226 -9.24 16.85 18.44
C LYS A 226 -8.05 17.80 18.30
N TYR A 227 -6.89 17.43 18.85
CA TYR A 227 -5.70 18.28 18.86
C TYR A 227 -5.28 18.71 17.44
N ARG A 228 -5.39 17.80 16.47
CA ARG A 228 -4.97 18.02 15.10
C ARG A 228 -5.98 18.83 14.30
N VAL A 229 -7.26 18.61 14.57
CA VAL A 229 -8.34 19.46 14.02
C VAL A 229 -8.19 20.89 14.55
N ASP A 230 -7.93 21.05 15.84
CA ASP A 230 -7.70 22.36 16.48
C ASP A 230 -6.48 23.07 15.87
N GLU A 231 -5.38 22.35 15.61
CA GLU A 231 -4.20 22.88 14.90
C GLU A 231 -4.53 23.35 13.49
N PHE A 232 -5.30 22.58 12.72
CA PHE A 232 -5.72 22.98 11.38
C PHE A 232 -6.64 24.20 11.39
N ILE A 233 -7.59 24.27 12.32
CA ILE A 233 -8.47 25.44 12.44
C ILE A 233 -7.66 26.67 12.85
N SER A 234 -6.70 26.50 13.77
CA SER A 234 -5.82 27.58 14.23
C SER A 234 -4.87 28.09 13.14
N ALA A 235 -4.54 27.25 12.15
CA ALA A 235 -3.76 27.62 10.98
C ALA A 235 -4.55 28.44 9.92
N GLY A 236 -5.76 28.91 10.26
CA GLY A 236 -6.57 29.79 9.41
C GLY A 236 -6.99 29.13 8.09
N ASN A 237 -7.05 29.93 7.02
CA ASN A 237 -7.60 29.50 5.72
C ASN A 237 -6.88 28.28 5.13
N ILE A 238 -5.56 28.17 5.29
CA ILE A 238 -4.78 27.05 4.75
C ILE A 238 -5.14 25.76 5.48
N GLY A 239 -5.23 25.78 6.80
CA GLY A 239 -5.55 24.58 7.57
C GLY A 239 -7.00 24.12 7.37
N ILE A 240 -7.95 25.07 7.23
CA ILE A 240 -9.33 24.76 6.84
C ILE A 240 -9.37 24.13 5.44
N ALA A 241 -8.62 24.68 4.47
CA ALA A 241 -8.53 24.11 3.12
C ALA A 241 -8.00 22.66 3.13
N LEU A 242 -7.02 22.35 4.00
CA LEU A 242 -6.49 20.99 4.16
C LEU A 242 -7.51 20.04 4.83
N LEU A 243 -8.31 20.51 5.79
CA LEU A 243 -9.41 19.72 6.36
C LEU A 243 -10.48 19.42 5.31
N ILE A 244 -10.88 20.43 4.52
CA ILE A 244 -11.83 20.26 3.40
C ILE A 244 -11.25 19.27 2.39
N PHE A 245 -9.97 19.39 2.04
CA PHE A 245 -9.29 18.43 1.17
C PHE A 245 -9.32 17.01 1.76
N GLY A 246 -9.07 16.85 3.07
CA GLY A 246 -9.17 15.57 3.76
C GLY A 246 -10.54 14.91 3.57
N VAL A 247 -11.63 15.65 3.79
CA VAL A 247 -13.00 15.15 3.61
C VAL A 247 -13.34 14.90 2.13
N ALA A 248 -13.04 15.87 1.25
CA ALA A 248 -13.29 15.77 -0.18
C ALA A 248 -12.51 14.63 -0.84
N SER A 249 -11.31 14.32 -0.33
CA SER A 249 -10.50 13.22 -0.83
C SER A 249 -11.20 11.87 -0.68
N ILE A 250 -12.01 11.69 0.36
CA ILE A 250 -12.73 10.45 0.69
C ILE A 250 -14.03 10.34 -0.09
N PHE A 251 -14.84 11.41 -0.09
CA PHE A 251 -16.22 11.36 -0.59
C PHE A 251 -16.36 11.78 -2.06
N VAL A 252 -15.38 12.51 -2.60
CA VAL A 252 -15.46 13.07 -3.97
C VAL A 252 -14.34 12.54 -4.85
N ILE A 253 -13.08 12.83 -4.50
CA ILE A 253 -11.92 12.51 -5.34
C ILE A 253 -11.75 11.00 -5.47
N THR A 254 -11.76 10.28 -4.35
CA THR A 254 -11.55 8.83 -4.34
C THR A 254 -12.62 8.06 -5.13
N PRO A 255 -13.94 8.29 -4.93
CA PRO A 255 -14.97 7.61 -5.71
C PRO A 255 -14.88 7.91 -7.20
N TYR A 256 -14.64 9.18 -7.57
CA TYR A 256 -14.52 9.58 -8.97
C TYR A 256 -13.32 8.92 -9.67
N LEU A 257 -12.13 8.98 -9.05
CA LEU A 257 -10.93 8.35 -9.62
C LEU A 257 -11.05 6.82 -9.65
N THR A 258 -11.68 6.21 -8.64
CA THR A 258 -11.90 4.76 -8.60
C THR A 258 -12.92 4.32 -9.66
N TYR A 259 -13.95 5.12 -9.93
CA TYR A 259 -14.86 4.90 -11.04
C TYR A 259 -14.12 4.88 -12.38
N LYS A 260 -13.26 5.87 -12.64
CA LYS A 260 -12.57 6.02 -13.93
C LYS A 260 -11.40 5.05 -14.11
N TYR A 261 -10.61 4.81 -13.07
CA TYR A 261 -9.34 4.08 -13.19
C TYR A 261 -9.33 2.76 -12.41
N GLY A 262 -10.33 2.47 -11.58
CA GLY A 262 -10.25 1.37 -10.61
C GLY A 262 -9.29 1.73 -9.49
N LYS A 263 -9.02 0.82 -8.56
CA LYS A 263 -8.18 1.08 -7.40
C LYS A 263 -6.69 1.30 -7.72
N ARG A 264 -6.28 1.10 -8.98
CA ARG A 264 -4.89 1.30 -9.43
C ARG A 264 -4.39 2.73 -9.27
N TRP A 265 -5.28 3.73 -9.37
CA TRP A 265 -4.88 5.14 -9.20
C TRP A 265 -4.26 5.36 -7.82
N TYR A 266 -4.82 4.74 -6.78
CA TYR A 266 -4.25 4.86 -5.45
C TYR A 266 -3.22 3.76 -5.20
N CYS A 267 -3.63 2.49 -5.25
CA CYS A 267 -2.82 1.35 -4.81
C CYS A 267 -1.56 1.09 -5.65
N SER A 268 -1.50 1.62 -6.87
CA SER A 268 -0.36 1.45 -7.79
C SER A 268 0.28 2.76 -8.28
N TRP A 269 -0.37 3.93 -8.20
CA TRP A 269 0.23 5.19 -8.68
C TRP A 269 0.62 6.19 -7.58
N VAL A 270 -0.03 6.12 -6.40
CA VAL A 270 0.10 7.15 -5.34
C VAL A 270 0.49 6.55 -3.98
N CYS A 271 -0.05 5.40 -3.63
CA CYS A 271 0.08 4.82 -2.29
C CYS A 271 1.53 4.45 -1.96
N GLY A 272 2.07 4.99 -0.86
CA GLY A 272 3.41 4.69 -0.37
C GLY A 272 3.63 3.20 -0.12
N CYS A 273 2.71 2.51 0.56
CA CYS A 273 2.80 1.07 0.80
C CYS A 273 2.81 0.27 -0.51
N GLY A 274 1.99 0.70 -1.48
CA GLY A 274 1.99 0.14 -2.83
C GLY A 274 3.33 0.35 -3.53
N GLY A 275 3.95 1.52 -3.35
CA GLY A 275 5.26 1.82 -3.90
C GLY A 275 6.37 0.91 -3.37
N LEU A 276 6.45 0.70 -2.06
CA LEU A 276 7.42 -0.23 -1.49
C LEU A 276 7.15 -1.67 -1.95
N ALA A 277 5.88 -2.10 -1.99
CA ALA A 277 5.48 -3.42 -2.48
C ALA A 277 5.90 -3.67 -3.94
N GLU A 278 5.72 -2.66 -4.81
CA GLU A 278 5.98 -2.77 -6.25
C GLU A 278 7.47 -2.63 -6.57
N THR A 279 8.23 -1.91 -5.74
CA THR A 279 9.66 -1.66 -5.95
C THR A 279 10.52 -2.68 -5.19
N ALA A 280 10.87 -2.40 -3.94
CA ALA A 280 11.68 -3.27 -3.09
C ALA A 280 11.05 -4.67 -2.92
N GLY A 281 9.71 -4.71 -2.83
CA GLY A 281 8.94 -5.93 -2.66
C GLY A 281 8.82 -6.84 -3.90
N ASP A 282 9.14 -6.37 -5.11
CA ASP A 282 8.91 -7.13 -6.38
C ASP A 282 9.49 -8.55 -6.36
N ALA A 283 10.60 -8.77 -5.64
CA ALA A 283 11.23 -10.09 -5.52
C ALA A 283 10.31 -11.15 -4.86
N PHE A 284 9.36 -10.72 -4.02
CA PHE A 284 8.52 -11.59 -3.19
C PHE A 284 7.13 -11.85 -3.79
N ARG A 285 6.81 -11.31 -4.97
CA ARG A 285 5.46 -11.41 -5.58
C ARG A 285 4.91 -12.83 -5.68
N HIS A 286 5.78 -13.77 -6.06
CA HIS A 286 5.43 -15.16 -6.28
C HIS A 286 4.95 -15.88 -5.01
N LEU A 287 5.36 -15.40 -3.83
CA LEU A 287 4.98 -15.94 -2.52
C LEU A 287 3.52 -15.68 -2.13
N SER A 288 2.82 -14.82 -2.87
CA SER A 288 1.41 -14.50 -2.64
C SER A 288 0.55 -15.76 -2.74
N ASP A 289 -0.05 -16.17 -1.62
CA ASP A 289 -0.80 -17.44 -1.52
C ASP A 289 -2.08 -17.42 -2.36
N LYS A 290 -2.32 -18.48 -3.13
CA LYS A 290 -3.44 -18.63 -4.06
C LYS A 290 -4.50 -19.62 -3.54
N ARG A 291 -4.25 -20.26 -2.39
CA ARG A 291 -5.17 -21.23 -1.77
C ARG A 291 -6.48 -20.56 -1.34
N GLN A 292 -7.58 -21.30 -1.45
CA GLN A 292 -8.91 -20.81 -1.07
C GLN A 292 -9.00 -20.42 0.41
N PHE A 293 -8.26 -21.10 1.30
CA PHE A 293 -8.18 -20.73 2.71
C PHE A 293 -7.63 -19.30 2.90
N ALA A 294 -6.50 -18.99 2.28
CA ALA A 294 -5.90 -17.65 2.36
C ALA A 294 -6.85 -16.56 1.86
N TRP A 295 -7.66 -16.86 0.83
CA TRP A 295 -8.68 -15.95 0.30
C TRP A 295 -9.88 -15.74 1.24
N LYS A 296 -10.30 -16.80 1.95
CA LYS A 296 -11.35 -16.68 2.97
C LYS A 296 -10.86 -15.81 4.11
N VAL A 297 -9.65 -16.07 4.62
CA VAL A 297 -9.02 -15.26 5.68
C VAL A 297 -8.88 -13.80 5.25
N GLU A 298 -8.29 -13.54 4.07
CA GLU A 298 -8.16 -12.19 3.50
C GLU A 298 -9.48 -11.43 3.52
N ARG A 299 -10.55 -12.08 3.03
CA ARG A 299 -11.87 -11.45 2.96
C ARG A 299 -12.39 -11.09 4.35
N TRP A 300 -12.29 -11.97 5.33
CA TRP A 300 -12.83 -11.68 6.66
C TRP A 300 -11.99 -10.60 7.36
N VAL A 301 -10.66 -10.76 7.40
CA VAL A 301 -9.75 -9.85 8.12
C VAL A 301 -9.87 -8.42 7.59
N ILE A 302 -9.79 -8.21 6.27
CA ILE A 302 -9.79 -6.85 5.73
C ILE A 302 -11.11 -6.09 5.99
N HIS A 303 -12.24 -6.81 6.02
CA HIS A 303 -13.54 -6.19 6.31
C HIS A 303 -13.74 -6.00 7.81
N SER A 304 -13.25 -6.92 8.67
CA SER A 304 -13.24 -6.69 10.13
C SER A 304 -12.42 -5.45 10.48
N VAL A 305 -11.24 -5.29 9.87
CA VAL A 305 -10.40 -4.09 10.06
C VAL A 305 -11.12 -2.83 9.59
N LEU A 306 -11.79 -2.87 8.44
CA LEU A 306 -12.58 -1.73 7.96
C LEU A 306 -13.69 -1.34 8.96
N VAL A 307 -14.46 -2.31 9.45
CA VAL A 307 -15.53 -2.08 10.43
C VAL A 307 -14.97 -1.48 11.71
N PHE A 308 -13.87 -2.05 12.22
CA PHE A 308 -13.18 -1.53 13.39
C PHE A 308 -12.74 -0.07 13.19
N VAL A 309 -12.12 0.27 12.05
CA VAL A 309 -11.68 1.64 11.77
C VAL A 309 -12.85 2.61 11.61
N VAL A 310 -13.96 2.20 11.01
CA VAL A 310 -15.17 3.02 10.91
C VAL A 310 -15.73 3.34 12.30
N LEU A 311 -15.88 2.31 13.16
CA LEU A 311 -16.35 2.49 14.53
C LEU A 311 -15.42 3.38 15.33
N MET A 312 -14.11 3.17 15.20
CA MET A 312 -13.10 3.93 15.94
C MET A 312 -12.99 5.38 15.49
N THR A 313 -13.07 5.64 14.19
CA THR A 313 -13.12 7.02 13.67
C THR A 313 -14.38 7.73 14.19
N THR A 314 -15.53 7.04 14.15
CA THR A 314 -16.79 7.57 14.67
C THR A 314 -16.69 7.89 16.16
N ALA A 315 -16.12 6.96 16.93
CA ALA A 315 -15.83 7.10 18.35
C ALA A 315 -14.94 8.31 18.68
N VAL A 316 -13.82 8.46 17.96
CA VAL A 316 -12.87 9.56 18.17
C VAL A 316 -13.53 10.90 17.89
N ILE A 317 -14.23 11.04 16.75
CA ILE A 317 -14.92 12.29 16.40
C ILE A 317 -16.01 12.61 17.43
N TYR A 318 -16.83 11.62 17.77
CA TYR A 318 -17.89 11.77 18.77
C TYR A 318 -17.36 12.21 20.15
N SER A 319 -16.15 11.79 20.53
CA SER A 319 -15.59 12.07 21.85
C SER A 319 -15.40 13.57 22.14
N TYR A 320 -15.12 14.38 21.12
CA TYR A 320 -14.82 15.81 21.29
C TYR A 320 -15.88 16.76 20.73
N LEU A 321 -16.90 16.28 20.00
CA LEU A 321 -18.01 17.12 19.53
C LEU A 321 -18.83 17.66 20.71
N GLY A 322 -19.42 18.85 20.54
CA GLY A 322 -20.31 19.46 21.53
C GLY A 322 -21.72 18.85 21.52
N VAL A 323 -22.47 19.07 22.61
CA VAL A 323 -23.91 18.71 22.71
C VAL A 323 -24.80 19.93 22.39
N ASP A 324 -24.24 21.13 22.45
CA ASP A 324 -24.96 22.40 22.43
C ASP A 324 -25.33 22.81 20.99
N ASN A 325 -26.60 22.59 20.61
CA ASN A 325 -27.12 22.85 19.25
C ASN A 325 -27.15 24.36 18.89
N THR A 326 -26.98 25.24 19.87
CA THR A 326 -27.00 26.70 19.66
C THR A 326 -25.66 27.25 19.16
N LYS A 327 -24.56 26.53 19.41
CA LYS A 327 -23.19 26.95 19.09
C LYS A 327 -22.59 26.22 17.89
N TYR A 328 -23.02 24.98 17.65
CA TYR A 328 -22.45 24.14 16.59
C TYR A 328 -23.56 23.47 15.79
N TRP A 329 -23.42 23.51 14.46
CA TRP A 329 -24.32 22.78 13.54
C TRP A 329 -24.10 21.25 13.59
N LEU A 330 -22.88 20.81 13.94
CA LEU A 330 -22.51 19.40 14.04
C LEU A 330 -22.36 18.99 15.51
N THR A 331 -23.46 18.58 16.13
CA THR A 331 -23.47 18.05 17.50
C THR A 331 -23.31 16.54 17.55
N LYS A 332 -23.02 15.99 18.73
CA LYS A 332 -22.85 14.55 18.96
C LYS A 332 -24.00 13.70 18.37
N PRO A 333 -25.29 13.99 18.63
CA PRO A 333 -26.39 13.18 18.10
C PRO A 333 -26.53 13.32 16.58
N VAL A 334 -26.32 14.53 16.05
CA VAL A 334 -26.38 14.80 14.61
C VAL A 334 -25.30 14.02 13.88
N PHE A 335 -24.05 14.07 14.36
CA PHE A 335 -22.94 13.31 13.77
C PHE A 335 -23.19 11.80 13.78
N LEU A 336 -23.63 11.24 14.91
CA LEU A 336 -23.90 9.81 15.02
C LEU A 336 -25.04 9.38 14.08
N THR A 337 -26.08 10.20 13.96
CA THR A 337 -27.19 10.00 13.03
C THR A 337 -26.71 10.05 11.58
N LEU A 338 -25.88 11.03 11.21
CA LEU A 338 -25.30 11.14 9.87
C LEU A 338 -24.48 9.89 9.49
N VAL A 339 -23.67 9.37 10.42
CA VAL A 339 -22.91 8.14 10.20
C VAL A 339 -23.84 6.94 10.01
N ALA A 340 -24.84 6.78 10.90
CA ALA A 340 -25.82 5.69 10.80
C ALA A 340 -26.62 5.73 9.49
N VAL A 341 -27.08 6.92 9.08
CA VAL A 341 -27.78 7.14 7.81
C VAL A 341 -26.87 6.82 6.62
N LEU A 342 -25.63 7.33 6.62
CA LEU A 342 -24.67 7.07 5.54
C LEU A 342 -24.41 5.56 5.37
N LEU A 343 -24.13 4.86 6.48
CA LEU A 343 -23.89 3.42 6.45
C LEU A 343 -25.12 2.64 6.00
N THR A 344 -26.31 3.06 6.43
CA THR A 344 -27.59 2.47 6.01
C THR A 344 -27.84 2.68 4.53
N LEU A 345 -27.61 3.89 4.00
CA LEU A 345 -27.75 4.19 2.57
C LEU A 345 -26.78 3.36 1.71
N VAL A 346 -25.53 3.24 2.13
CA VAL A 346 -24.53 2.41 1.44
C VAL A 346 -24.93 0.94 1.46
N PHE A 347 -25.36 0.43 2.63
CA PHE A 347 -25.80 -0.96 2.77
C PHE A 347 -27.06 -1.26 1.94
N ALA A 348 -28.12 -0.46 2.14
CA ALA A 348 -29.40 -0.62 1.45
C ALA A 348 -29.22 -0.47 -0.07
N GLY A 349 -28.50 0.56 -0.53
CA GLY A 349 -28.21 0.75 -1.96
C GLY A 349 -27.46 -0.45 -2.56
N THR A 350 -26.47 -1.00 -1.84
CA THR A 350 -25.75 -2.19 -2.28
C THR A 350 -26.67 -3.42 -2.36
N MET A 351 -27.53 -3.62 -1.36
CA MET A 351 -28.44 -4.77 -1.30
C MET A 351 -29.59 -4.67 -2.30
N ILE A 352 -30.08 -3.48 -2.60
CA ILE A 352 -31.15 -3.27 -3.59
C ILE A 352 -30.60 -3.45 -5.01
N PHE A 353 -29.53 -2.73 -5.36
CA PHE A 353 -29.06 -2.67 -6.75
C PHE A 353 -28.04 -3.75 -7.13
N LYS A 354 -27.29 -4.30 -6.16
CA LYS A 354 -26.12 -5.15 -6.43
C LYS A 354 -26.11 -6.49 -5.70
N ARG A 355 -27.19 -6.88 -5.01
CA ARG A 355 -27.24 -8.19 -4.32
C ARG A 355 -26.97 -9.38 -5.23
N HIS A 356 -27.37 -9.34 -6.50
CA HIS A 356 -27.20 -10.49 -7.40
C HIS A 356 -25.73 -10.72 -7.80
N GLU A 357 -24.88 -9.68 -7.72
CA GLU A 357 -23.45 -9.75 -8.04
C GLU A 357 -22.56 -10.19 -6.84
N LEU A 358 -23.17 -10.29 -5.65
CA LEU A 358 -22.50 -10.69 -4.41
C LEU A 358 -22.62 -12.20 -4.18
N GLY A 359 -21.51 -12.82 -3.77
CA GLY A 359 -21.50 -14.22 -3.31
C GLY A 359 -22.27 -14.39 -1.98
N LYS A 360 -22.73 -15.61 -1.69
CA LYS A 360 -23.51 -15.92 -0.47
C LYS A 360 -22.80 -15.45 0.81
N ASP A 361 -21.52 -15.79 0.96
CA ASP A 361 -20.71 -15.38 2.13
C ASP A 361 -20.61 -13.85 2.28
N ALA A 362 -20.51 -13.12 1.15
CA ALA A 362 -20.39 -11.67 1.18
C ALA A 362 -21.70 -10.99 1.61
N LYS A 363 -22.86 -11.57 1.23
CA LYS A 363 -24.17 -11.09 1.70
C LYS A 363 -24.33 -11.29 3.20
N LEU A 364 -24.04 -12.50 3.69
CA LEU A 364 -24.12 -12.82 5.11
C LEU A 364 -23.17 -11.96 5.94
N GLY A 365 -21.92 -11.81 5.48
CA GLY A 365 -20.96 -10.92 6.13
C GLY A 365 -21.41 -9.46 6.15
N ALA A 366 -21.94 -8.94 5.04
CA ALA A 366 -22.45 -7.57 4.98
C ALA A 366 -23.62 -7.34 5.95
N ILE A 367 -24.58 -8.27 6.01
CA ILE A 367 -25.71 -8.22 6.96
C ILE A 367 -25.20 -8.29 8.39
N GLY A 368 -24.32 -9.25 8.69
CA GLY A 368 -23.75 -9.43 10.03
C GLY A 368 -23.00 -8.19 10.52
N TYR A 369 -22.11 -7.63 9.71
CA TYR A 369 -21.40 -6.40 10.07
C TYR A 369 -22.34 -5.19 10.21
N PHE A 370 -23.32 -5.05 9.33
CA PHE A 370 -24.30 -3.98 9.43
C PHE A 370 -25.09 -4.06 10.74
N VAL A 371 -25.61 -5.24 11.08
CA VAL A 371 -26.34 -5.47 12.34
C VAL A 371 -25.45 -5.18 13.55
N ILE A 372 -24.20 -5.64 13.55
CA ILE A 372 -23.25 -5.37 14.64
C ILE A 372 -23.00 -3.86 14.79
N ILE A 373 -22.73 -3.15 13.70
CA ILE A 373 -22.48 -1.70 13.75
C ILE A 373 -23.71 -0.96 14.28
N MET A 374 -24.90 -1.26 13.75
CA MET A 374 -26.14 -0.61 14.17
C MET A 374 -26.51 -0.94 15.61
N ALA A 375 -26.27 -2.17 16.06
CA ALA A 375 -26.46 -2.56 17.46
C ALA A 375 -25.49 -1.81 18.38
N LEU A 376 -24.22 -1.68 18.01
CA LEU A 376 -23.23 -0.92 18.77
C LEU A 376 -23.57 0.57 18.84
N ILE A 377 -24.02 1.17 17.73
CA ILE A 377 -24.50 2.56 17.69
C ILE A 377 -25.74 2.71 18.57
N GLY A 378 -26.72 1.81 18.47
CA GLY A 378 -27.93 1.82 19.29
C GLY A 378 -27.61 1.70 20.78
N LEU A 379 -26.83 0.69 21.17
CA LEU A 379 -26.38 0.51 22.56
C LEU A 379 -25.68 1.76 23.12
N HIS A 380 -24.90 2.45 22.29
CA HIS A 380 -24.25 3.69 22.72
C HIS A 380 -25.24 4.85 22.93
N VAL A 381 -26.29 4.95 22.11
CA VAL A 381 -27.35 5.96 22.30
C VAL A 381 -28.16 5.69 23.58
N PHE A 382 -28.37 4.42 23.94
CA PHE A 382 -29.13 4.03 25.13
C PHE A 382 -28.29 3.89 26.42
N SER A 383 -26.96 3.90 26.33
CA SER A 383 -26.05 3.81 27.49
C SER A 383 -25.68 5.20 27.98
N ASP A 384 -25.87 5.47 29.28
CA ASP A 384 -25.42 6.71 29.93
C ASP A 384 -23.92 6.96 29.67
N GLY A 385 -23.59 8.19 29.24
CA GLY A 385 -22.41 8.59 28.43
C GLY A 385 -20.99 8.41 28.99
N SER A 386 -20.78 7.53 29.96
CA SER A 386 -19.46 7.15 30.49
C SER A 386 -18.75 6.11 29.60
N LYS A 387 -19.49 5.18 28.97
CA LYS A 387 -18.94 4.10 28.13
C LYS A 387 -19.19 4.36 26.64
N LEU A 388 -18.11 4.38 25.86
CA LEU A 388 -18.18 4.53 24.41
C LEU A 388 -18.13 3.13 23.79
N PHE A 389 -19.21 2.67 23.17
CA PHE A 389 -19.27 1.33 22.56
C PHE A 389 -18.76 0.19 23.48
N LEU A 390 -19.21 0.16 24.74
CA LEU A 390 -18.85 -0.82 25.78
C LEU A 390 -17.45 -0.69 26.41
N PHE A 391 -16.56 0.18 25.90
CA PHE A 391 -15.20 0.35 26.40
C PHE A 391 -14.92 1.79 26.89
N GLU A 392 -13.87 1.94 27.71
CA GLU A 392 -13.39 3.26 28.16
C GLU A 392 -12.73 4.03 27.00
N LYS A 393 -12.98 5.33 26.95
CA LYS A 393 -12.54 6.23 25.86
C LYS A 393 -11.03 6.22 25.66
N GLU A 394 -10.27 6.11 26.75
CA GLU A 394 -8.80 6.16 26.73
C GLU A 394 -8.19 4.82 26.27
N THR A 395 -8.68 3.70 26.81
CA THR A 395 -8.27 2.34 26.38
C THR A 395 -8.51 2.12 24.88
N LEU A 396 -9.62 2.66 24.34
CA LEU A 396 -9.94 2.58 22.91
C LEU A 396 -8.91 3.31 22.04
N ARG A 397 -8.48 4.52 22.42
CA ARG A 397 -7.47 5.30 21.65
C ARG A 397 -6.12 4.58 21.62
N THR A 398 -5.67 4.08 22.77
CA THR A 398 -4.37 3.39 22.88
C THR A 398 -4.38 2.04 22.14
N THR A 399 -5.45 1.26 22.28
CA THR A 399 -5.62 -0.04 21.59
C THR A 399 -5.69 0.13 20.07
N TYR A 400 -6.32 1.21 19.61
CA TYR A 400 -6.43 1.52 18.19
C TYR A 400 -5.09 1.91 17.54
N GLY A 401 -4.32 2.80 18.18
CA GLY A 401 -2.97 3.15 17.72
C GLY A 401 -2.02 1.95 17.72
N PHE A 402 -2.11 1.10 18.75
CA PHE A 402 -1.31 -0.11 18.91
C PHE A 402 -1.63 -1.20 17.86
N LEU A 403 -2.91 -1.49 17.61
CA LEU A 403 -3.31 -2.54 16.67
C LEU A 403 -3.12 -2.11 15.21
N ILE A 404 -3.69 -0.97 14.80
CA ILE A 404 -3.75 -0.61 13.38
C ILE A 404 -2.46 0.04 12.89
N GLY A 405 -1.89 0.97 13.68
CA GLY A 405 -0.70 1.74 13.28
C GLY A 405 0.59 0.91 13.28
N SER A 406 0.84 0.15 14.34
CA SER A 406 2.11 -0.57 14.54
C SER A 406 2.08 -2.02 14.06
N ILE A 407 1.08 -2.80 14.46
CA ILE A 407 1.04 -4.25 14.17
C ILE A 407 0.68 -4.51 12.71
N PHE A 408 -0.33 -3.80 12.20
CA PHE A 408 -0.92 -4.11 10.91
C PHE A 408 -0.16 -3.47 9.71
N SER A 409 0.19 -2.17 9.76
CA SER A 409 0.95 -1.53 8.67
C SER A 409 2.46 -1.73 8.71
N GLY A 410 3.08 -1.75 9.89
CA GLY A 410 4.53 -1.86 10.04
C GLY A 410 5.02 -3.31 10.09
N VAL A 411 4.65 -4.01 11.17
CA VAL A 411 5.10 -5.36 11.51
C VAL A 411 4.59 -6.42 10.53
N ILE A 412 3.26 -6.53 10.40
CA ILE A 412 2.62 -7.49 9.47
C ILE A 412 2.78 -7.02 8.02
N GLY A 413 2.92 -5.71 7.78
CA GLY A 413 3.01 -5.18 6.43
C GLY A 413 4.33 -5.52 5.77
N THR A 414 5.43 -4.92 6.22
CA THR A 414 6.73 -5.01 5.53
C THR A 414 7.59 -6.16 6.03
N GLY A 415 7.52 -6.48 7.34
CA GLY A 415 8.27 -7.60 7.93
C GLY A 415 7.92 -8.96 7.32
N PHE A 416 6.71 -9.09 6.79
CA PHE A 416 6.20 -10.35 6.27
C PHE A 416 6.35 -10.50 4.75
N TYR A 417 6.95 -9.53 4.05
CA TYR A 417 7.19 -9.63 2.61
C TYR A 417 7.95 -10.91 2.22
N PRO A 418 9.05 -11.30 2.90
CA PRO A 418 9.79 -12.51 2.55
C PRO A 418 9.05 -13.83 2.82
N ILE A 419 7.89 -13.78 3.49
CA ILE A 419 7.14 -14.97 3.93
C ILE A 419 5.81 -15.09 3.17
N PHE A 420 4.99 -14.04 3.20
CA PHE A 420 3.62 -14.02 2.69
C PHE A 420 3.46 -13.25 1.36
N GLY A 421 4.52 -12.60 0.88
CA GLY A 421 4.53 -11.86 -0.37
C GLY A 421 4.44 -10.34 -0.18
N ASN A 422 4.73 -9.62 -1.26
CA ASN A 422 4.98 -8.18 -1.26
C ASN A 422 3.76 -7.29 -0.97
N ARG A 423 2.53 -7.83 -0.98
CA ARG A 423 1.30 -7.08 -0.72
C ARG A 423 0.48 -7.62 0.44
N VAL A 424 1.10 -8.31 1.39
CA VAL A 424 0.42 -8.87 2.58
C VAL A 424 -0.41 -7.82 3.33
N TRP A 425 0.09 -6.60 3.55
CA TRP A 425 -0.69 -5.49 4.13
C TRP A 425 -1.91 -5.12 3.29
N CYS A 426 -1.68 -4.83 2.01
CA CYS A 426 -2.72 -4.39 1.07
C CYS A 426 -3.81 -5.45 0.88
N ARG A 427 -3.46 -6.71 1.12
CA ARG A 427 -4.31 -7.88 0.97
C ARG A 427 -5.10 -8.14 2.25
N MET A 428 -4.42 -8.24 3.39
CA MET A 428 -5.03 -8.72 4.64
C MET A 428 -5.60 -7.61 5.51
N GLY A 429 -5.00 -6.42 5.52
CA GLY A 429 -5.28 -5.44 6.57
C GLY A 429 -5.59 -4.02 6.11
N CYS A 430 -5.33 -3.64 4.87
CA CYS A 430 -5.53 -2.26 4.43
C CYS A 430 -7.03 -1.90 4.30
N PRO A 431 -7.61 -1.08 5.20
CA PRO A 431 -9.04 -0.76 5.17
C PRO A 431 -9.43 0.05 3.93
N LEU A 432 -8.52 0.90 3.43
CA LEU A 432 -8.75 1.65 2.19
C LEU A 432 -8.81 0.70 0.97
N ALA A 433 -8.05 -0.39 0.97
CA ALA A 433 -8.13 -1.37 -0.11
C ALA A 433 -9.47 -2.12 -0.13
N ALA A 434 -10.15 -2.28 1.01
CA ALA A 434 -11.52 -2.81 1.07
C ALA A 434 -12.52 -1.81 0.46
N ILE A 435 -12.48 -0.53 0.84
CA ILE A 435 -13.35 0.52 0.28
C ILE A 435 -13.15 0.64 -1.24
N LEU A 436 -11.90 0.81 -1.69
CA LEU A 436 -11.58 0.90 -3.11
C LEU A 436 -11.90 -0.39 -3.86
N GLY A 437 -11.71 -1.55 -3.23
CA GLY A 437 -12.02 -2.85 -3.81
C GLY A 437 -13.52 -3.07 -4.01
N PHE A 438 -14.35 -2.57 -3.08
CA PHE A 438 -15.79 -2.54 -3.21
C PHE A 438 -16.21 -1.61 -4.37
N GLN A 439 -15.76 -0.35 -4.34
CA GLN A 439 -16.07 0.64 -5.40
C GLN A 439 -15.59 0.16 -6.78
N GLN A 440 -14.38 -0.39 -6.87
CA GLN A 440 -13.85 -0.94 -8.11
C GLN A 440 -14.74 -2.06 -8.63
N ARG A 441 -15.07 -3.05 -7.78
CA ARG A 441 -15.85 -4.20 -8.22
C ARG A 441 -17.26 -3.80 -8.67
N MET A 442 -17.89 -2.82 -8.03
CA MET A 442 -19.28 -2.49 -8.32
C MET A 442 -19.45 -1.46 -9.43
N PHE A 443 -18.58 -0.46 -9.51
CA PHE A 443 -18.86 0.75 -10.30
C PHE A 443 -17.78 1.08 -11.33
N SER A 444 -16.54 0.57 -11.18
CA SER A 444 -15.43 1.03 -12.02
C SER A 444 -15.52 0.55 -13.48
N LYS A 445 -15.10 1.41 -14.41
CA LYS A 445 -14.86 1.05 -15.82
C LYS A 445 -13.67 0.12 -16.00
N PHE A 446 -12.79 0.05 -15.01
CA PHE A 446 -11.59 -0.77 -15.06
C PHE A 446 -11.91 -2.27 -14.99
N ARG A 447 -11.30 -3.04 -15.89
CA ARG A 447 -11.26 -4.51 -15.87
C ARG A 447 -10.01 -5.03 -16.59
N ILE A 448 -9.62 -6.26 -16.29
CA ILE A 448 -8.68 -7.00 -17.13
C ILE A 448 -9.51 -7.93 -17.98
N THR A 449 -9.51 -7.71 -19.29
CA THR A 449 -10.24 -8.55 -20.24
C THR A 449 -9.38 -9.69 -20.73
N THR A 450 -10.06 -10.73 -21.19
CA THR A 450 -9.45 -11.93 -21.75
C THR A 450 -10.09 -12.23 -23.09
N ASN A 451 -9.27 -12.59 -24.08
CA ASN A 451 -9.77 -13.11 -25.35
C ASN A 451 -10.07 -14.62 -25.31
N GLY A 452 -9.79 -15.30 -24.18
CA GLY A 452 -10.20 -16.68 -23.88
C GLY A 452 -9.52 -17.76 -24.72
N GLY A 453 -9.80 -17.76 -26.03
CA GLY A 453 -9.47 -18.83 -26.98
C GLY A 453 -7.98 -19.00 -27.29
N GLN A 454 -7.10 -18.13 -26.81
CA GLN A 454 -5.65 -18.21 -27.04
C GLN A 454 -4.86 -18.60 -25.78
N CYS A 455 -5.53 -18.93 -24.67
CA CYS A 455 -4.88 -19.29 -23.42
C CYS A 455 -4.22 -20.68 -23.49
N ILE A 456 -2.89 -20.72 -23.41
CA ILE A 456 -2.11 -21.99 -23.37
C ILE A 456 -1.86 -22.51 -21.95
N SER A 457 -2.58 -22.01 -20.95
CA SER A 457 -2.52 -22.50 -19.56
C SER A 457 -1.14 -22.48 -18.87
N CYS A 458 -0.18 -21.69 -19.36
CA CYS A 458 1.20 -21.66 -18.84
C CYS A 458 1.37 -21.15 -17.39
N GLY A 459 0.36 -20.48 -16.83
CA GLY A 459 0.35 -20.05 -15.43
C GLY A 459 1.17 -18.81 -15.08
N ASN A 460 1.96 -18.24 -16.00
CA ASN A 460 2.78 -17.05 -15.75
C ASN A 460 1.97 -15.88 -15.15
N CYS A 461 0.76 -15.63 -15.66
CA CYS A 461 -0.10 -14.56 -15.17
C CYS A 461 -0.51 -14.73 -13.69
N SER A 462 -0.80 -15.97 -13.24
CA SER A 462 -1.11 -16.28 -11.85
C SER A 462 0.12 -16.19 -10.96
N THR A 463 1.27 -16.68 -11.45
CA THR A 463 2.55 -16.68 -10.73
C THR A 463 3.01 -15.27 -10.38
N TYR A 464 2.88 -14.33 -11.32
CA TYR A 464 3.26 -12.93 -11.13
C TYR A 464 2.16 -12.08 -10.48
N CYS A 465 0.99 -12.65 -10.17
CA CYS A 465 -0.06 -11.92 -9.49
C CYS A 465 0.26 -11.73 -7.99
N GLU A 466 0.67 -10.52 -7.65
CA GLU A 466 0.97 -10.08 -6.28
C GLU A 466 -0.24 -10.01 -5.34
N MET A 467 -1.46 -10.13 -5.88
CA MET A 467 -2.68 -10.22 -5.08
C MET A 467 -3.12 -11.67 -4.85
N GLY A 468 -2.33 -12.66 -5.28
CA GLY A 468 -2.66 -14.07 -5.13
C GLY A 468 -3.88 -14.52 -5.92
N ILE A 469 -4.26 -13.79 -6.99
CA ILE A 469 -5.37 -14.14 -7.88
C ILE A 469 -4.91 -15.24 -8.83
N ASP A 470 -5.70 -16.31 -8.97
CA ASP A 470 -5.48 -17.29 -10.03
C ASP A 470 -5.98 -16.76 -11.36
N VAL A 471 -5.17 -15.90 -11.99
CA VAL A 471 -5.47 -15.24 -13.26
C VAL A 471 -5.65 -16.23 -14.41
N ARG A 472 -4.88 -17.33 -14.42
CA ARG A 472 -4.98 -18.41 -15.41
C ARG A 472 -6.40 -18.96 -15.49
N ALA A 473 -7.05 -19.19 -14.35
CA ALA A 473 -8.41 -19.72 -14.34
C ALA A 473 -9.43 -18.78 -15.01
N TYR A 474 -9.26 -17.46 -14.90
CA TYR A 474 -10.10 -16.49 -15.63
C TYR A 474 -9.81 -16.53 -17.13
N ALA A 475 -8.53 -16.55 -17.48
CA ALA A 475 -8.10 -16.58 -18.88
C ALA A 475 -8.66 -17.81 -19.61
N GLN A 476 -8.57 -18.99 -19.00
CA GLN A 476 -9.13 -20.24 -19.54
C GLN A 476 -10.65 -20.20 -19.72
N LYS A 477 -11.37 -19.48 -18.87
CA LYS A 477 -12.83 -19.36 -18.94
C LYS A 477 -13.31 -18.25 -19.87
N GLY A 478 -12.43 -17.43 -20.44
CA GLY A 478 -12.86 -16.22 -21.14
C GLY A 478 -13.57 -15.21 -20.22
N GLU A 479 -13.36 -15.30 -18.90
CA GLU A 479 -14.01 -14.43 -17.92
C GLU A 479 -13.15 -13.19 -17.62
N ASN A 480 -13.77 -12.01 -17.66
CA ASN A 480 -13.10 -10.77 -17.26
C ASN A 480 -12.72 -10.81 -15.77
N ILE A 481 -11.53 -10.30 -15.43
CA ILE A 481 -11.05 -10.27 -14.05
C ILE A 481 -11.61 -9.01 -13.38
N VAL A 482 -12.78 -9.17 -12.77
CA VAL A 482 -13.45 -8.14 -11.97
C VAL A 482 -13.44 -8.55 -10.50
N ARG A 483 -12.28 -8.34 -9.86
CA ARG A 483 -12.04 -8.73 -8.47
C ARG A 483 -11.75 -7.51 -7.60
N SER A 484 -12.34 -7.48 -6.40
CA SER A 484 -12.05 -6.45 -5.39
C SER A 484 -10.59 -6.44 -4.96
N SER A 485 -9.91 -7.60 -4.97
CA SER A 485 -8.49 -7.73 -4.63
C SER A 485 -7.56 -7.21 -5.74
N CYS A 486 -7.96 -7.19 -7.02
CA CYS A 486 -7.07 -6.78 -8.12
C CYS A 486 -6.67 -5.30 -8.02
N VAL A 487 -5.38 -5.01 -7.84
CA VAL A 487 -4.82 -3.64 -7.77
C VAL A 487 -4.60 -3.00 -9.14
N GLY A 488 -4.80 -3.73 -10.23
CA GLY A 488 -4.59 -3.24 -11.58
C GLY A 488 -3.13 -2.96 -11.92
N CYS A 489 -2.19 -3.75 -11.38
CA CYS A 489 -0.75 -3.60 -11.63
C CYS A 489 -0.32 -3.93 -13.07
N GLY A 490 -1.13 -4.68 -13.83
CA GLY A 490 -0.90 -4.97 -15.26
C GLY A 490 0.26 -5.90 -15.58
N ILE A 491 0.90 -6.54 -14.59
CA ILE A 491 1.98 -7.49 -14.86
C ILE A 491 1.43 -8.77 -15.51
N CYS A 492 0.24 -9.23 -15.10
CA CYS A 492 -0.37 -10.42 -15.68
C CYS A 492 -0.60 -10.32 -17.19
N SER A 493 -0.93 -9.14 -17.73
CA SER A 493 -1.01 -8.89 -19.17
C SER A 493 0.37 -8.83 -19.81
N ALA A 494 1.35 -8.20 -19.16
CA ALA A 494 2.70 -8.07 -19.69
C ALA A 494 3.48 -9.40 -19.73
N VAL A 495 3.20 -10.35 -18.83
CA VAL A 495 3.86 -11.68 -18.81
C VAL A 495 3.18 -12.71 -19.71
N CYS A 496 2.03 -12.39 -20.29
CA CYS A 496 1.27 -13.35 -21.09
C CYS A 496 1.94 -13.53 -22.45
N PRO A 497 2.52 -14.70 -22.78
CA PRO A 497 3.26 -14.89 -24.03
C PRO A 497 2.35 -14.85 -25.27
N ARG A 498 1.05 -15.09 -25.08
CA ARG A 498 0.04 -15.08 -26.14
C ARG A 498 -0.76 -13.78 -26.21
N GLY A 499 -0.51 -12.82 -25.32
CA GLY A 499 -1.25 -11.55 -25.31
C GLY A 499 -2.75 -11.68 -24.99
N VAL A 500 -3.15 -12.76 -24.29
CA VAL A 500 -4.56 -13.08 -23.98
C VAL A 500 -5.23 -12.02 -23.11
N LEU A 501 -4.45 -11.38 -22.23
CA LEU A 501 -4.94 -10.50 -21.18
C LEU A 501 -4.65 -9.06 -21.52
N LYS A 502 -5.64 -8.18 -21.36
CA LYS A 502 -5.51 -6.74 -21.62
C LYS A 502 -6.03 -5.92 -20.44
N LEU A 503 -5.26 -4.91 -20.05
CA LEU A 503 -5.71 -3.90 -19.08
C LEU A 503 -6.50 -2.82 -19.82
N GLU A 504 -7.79 -2.66 -19.53
CA GLU A 504 -8.59 -1.63 -20.18
C GLU A 504 -9.68 -1.02 -19.29
N ASN A 505 -10.15 0.14 -19.73
CA ASN A 505 -11.34 0.79 -19.21
C ASN A 505 -12.42 0.68 -20.28
N ASP A 506 -13.53 0.02 -19.96
CA ASP A 506 -14.58 -0.28 -20.92
C ASP A 506 -15.97 -0.10 -20.27
N SER A 507 -17.02 -0.26 -21.05
CA SER A 507 -18.41 -0.14 -20.60
C SER A 507 -18.75 -1.12 -19.48
N LEU A 508 -19.73 -0.74 -18.66
CA LEU A 508 -20.21 -1.59 -17.56
C LEU A 508 -21.09 -2.76 -18.04
N LYS A 509 -21.50 -2.77 -19.32
CA LYS A 509 -22.26 -3.88 -19.92
C LYS A 509 -21.38 -5.14 -19.96
N ASN A 510 -21.99 -6.29 -19.65
CA ASN A 510 -21.35 -7.62 -19.66
C ASN A 510 -19.98 -7.64 -18.94
N ARG A 511 -19.88 -6.89 -17.84
CA ARG A 511 -18.63 -6.75 -17.09
C ARG A 511 -18.27 -7.99 -16.29
N ILE A 512 -19.28 -8.66 -15.74
CA ILE A 512 -19.15 -9.92 -15.03
C ILE A 512 -19.83 -10.97 -15.90
N ASN A 513 -19.06 -11.67 -16.73
CA ASN A 513 -19.56 -12.78 -17.55
C ASN A 513 -19.51 -14.07 -16.72
N PRO A 514 -20.61 -14.81 -16.58
CA PRO A 514 -20.56 -16.13 -16.00
C PRO A 514 -20.68 -17.23 -17.07
N LYS A 515 -19.86 -18.28 -16.92
CA LYS A 515 -20.22 -19.72 -17.07
C LYS A 515 -19.89 -20.55 -18.32
N GLU A 516 -19.25 -20.06 -19.38
CA GLU A 516 -18.82 -20.97 -20.46
C GLU A 516 -17.30 -20.95 -20.60
N ILE A 517 -16.66 -22.09 -20.29
CA ILE A 517 -15.27 -22.34 -20.70
C ILE A 517 -15.32 -22.38 -22.22
N LEU A 518 -14.81 -21.33 -22.86
CA LEU A 518 -14.66 -21.29 -24.30
C LEU A 518 -13.50 -22.20 -24.69
N LEU A 519 -13.72 -23.51 -24.75
CA LEU A 519 -12.81 -24.40 -25.45
C LEU A 519 -12.93 -24.09 -26.94
N GLY A 520 -11.81 -24.00 -27.66
CA GLY A 520 -11.78 -23.61 -29.08
C GLY A 520 -12.62 -24.49 -30.02
N ASN A 521 -13.10 -25.65 -29.55
CA ASN A 521 -13.98 -26.55 -30.28
C ASN A 521 -15.48 -26.40 -29.95
N ASP A 522 -15.82 -25.64 -28.91
CA ASP A 522 -17.18 -25.66 -28.33
C ASP A 522 -17.98 -24.40 -28.67
N VAL A 523 -17.32 -23.38 -29.23
CA VAL A 523 -17.93 -22.09 -29.53
C VAL A 523 -18.42 -22.08 -30.97
N ASN A 524 -19.72 -22.28 -31.18
CA ASN A 524 -20.33 -21.98 -32.47
C ASN A 524 -20.36 -20.44 -32.64
N LEU A 525 -19.34 -19.91 -33.31
CA LEU A 525 -19.06 -18.47 -33.46
C LEU A 525 -20.30 -17.68 -33.91
N MET A 526 -21.15 -18.29 -34.73
CA MET A 526 -22.38 -17.68 -35.26
C MET A 526 -23.44 -17.45 -34.18
N ASN A 527 -23.58 -18.35 -33.21
CA ASN A 527 -24.52 -18.18 -32.09
C ASN A 527 -24.09 -17.08 -31.13
N PHE A 528 -22.78 -16.88 -30.95
CA PHE A 528 -22.24 -15.81 -30.10
C PHE A 528 -22.37 -14.43 -30.77
N LEU A 529 -22.18 -14.36 -32.09
CA LEU A 529 -22.37 -13.13 -32.87
C LEU A 529 -23.86 -12.73 -32.94
N ASN A 530 -24.77 -13.70 -33.07
CA ASN A 530 -26.21 -13.43 -33.13
C ASN A 530 -26.82 -13.01 -31.79
N LYS A 531 -26.25 -13.43 -30.64
CA LYS A 531 -26.69 -12.98 -29.30
C LYS A 531 -26.26 -11.56 -28.94
N ASN A 532 -25.33 -10.97 -29.68
CA ASN A 532 -24.78 -9.62 -29.44
C ASN A 532 -25.25 -8.57 -30.47
N LYS A 533 -26.26 -8.89 -31.29
CA LYS A 533 -26.95 -7.91 -32.13
C LYS A 533 -27.97 -7.09 -31.34
#